data_AF-A0A0F9K8J4-F1
#
_entry.id   AF-A0A0F9K8J4-F1
#
_cell.length_a   1.000
_cell.length_b   1.000
_cell.length_c   1.000
_cell.angle_alpha   90.00
_cell.angle_beta   90.00
_cell.angle_gamma   90.00
#
_symmetry.space_group_name_H-M   'P 1'
#
loop_
_entity.id
_entity.type
_entity.pdbx_description
1 polymer ?
#
loop_
_entity_poly.entity_id
_entity_poly.type
_entity_poly.pdbx_seq_one_letter_code
_entity_poly.pdbx_strand_id
1 'polypeptide(L)'
;MAGKYAHIKLPKFEGTDPSYQGKVQEEKDLLRQEIYEKEEETSLSGSLLARWVVQQRIQVEEKKKALSAAALRLEALEQMLINRYEEEDVSSIKVTGAAVRVQTEPYAVVKDKEVFRLWCIANGLEKSLSLMWQSTNSITKDRLLAGQPEPDGVEAFTKGKVVVTRDK
;
A
#
# COMPACT_ATOMS: atom_id res chain seq x y z
N MET A 1 -11.31 20.24 -31.82
CA MET A 1 -10.77 21.43 -31.11
C MET A 1 -9.34 21.12 -30.67
N ALA A 2 -8.36 21.95 -31.01
CA ALA A 2 -7.00 21.75 -30.52
C ALA A 2 -6.94 22.08 -29.01
N GLY A 3 -6.33 21.22 -28.20
CA GLY A 3 -6.25 21.40 -26.74
C GLY A 3 -5.40 22.61 -26.34
N LYS A 4 -5.59 23.09 -25.09
CA LYS A 4 -4.95 24.29 -24.50
C LYS A 4 -3.42 24.36 -24.69
N TYR A 5 -2.74 23.23 -24.86
CA TYR A 5 -1.28 23.13 -24.99
C TYR A 5 -0.79 22.70 -26.37
N ALA A 6 -1.66 22.68 -27.40
CA ALA A 6 -1.30 22.16 -28.72
C ALA A 6 -0.15 22.93 -29.43
N HIS A 7 0.12 24.17 -29.01
CA HIS A 7 1.18 25.03 -29.56
C HIS A 7 2.52 24.94 -28.81
N ILE A 8 2.59 24.24 -27.68
CA ILE A 8 3.80 24.11 -26.86
C ILE A 8 4.43 22.74 -27.13
N LYS A 9 5.66 22.73 -27.67
CA LYS A 9 6.46 21.50 -27.81
C LYS A 9 7.36 21.35 -26.58
N LEU A 10 6.87 20.63 -25.57
CA LEU A 10 7.70 20.18 -24.45
C LEU A 10 8.50 18.94 -24.86
N PRO A 11 9.71 18.74 -24.31
CA PRO A 11 10.42 17.47 -24.47
C PRO A 11 9.55 16.32 -23.93
N LYS A 12 9.60 15.17 -24.60
CA LYS A 12 8.91 13.98 -24.11
C LYS A 12 9.57 13.52 -22.81
N PHE A 13 8.75 13.21 -21.82
CA PHE A 13 9.23 12.61 -20.59
C PHE A 13 9.55 11.14 -20.83
N GLU A 14 10.82 10.76 -20.74
CA GLU A 14 11.29 9.39 -20.99
C GLU A 14 11.25 8.48 -19.74
N GLY A 15 10.66 8.95 -18.64
CA GLY A 15 10.63 8.22 -17.38
C GLY A 15 11.92 8.40 -16.57
N THR A 16 11.79 8.51 -15.26
CA THR A 16 12.92 8.74 -14.34
C THR A 16 13.59 7.45 -13.87
N ASP A 17 12.99 6.28 -14.10
CA ASP A 17 13.49 4.98 -13.64
C ASP A 17 13.73 4.02 -14.83
N PRO A 18 15.00 3.75 -15.20
CA PRO A 18 15.35 2.83 -16.28
C PRO A 18 14.84 1.40 -16.09
N SER A 19 14.73 0.92 -14.85
CA SER A 19 14.24 -0.43 -14.55
C SER A 19 12.74 -0.55 -14.88
N TYR A 20 11.98 0.49 -14.54
CA TYR A 20 10.56 0.55 -14.88
C TYR A 20 10.35 0.67 -16.39
N GLN A 21 11.13 1.51 -17.08
CA GLN A 21 11.02 1.64 -18.54
C GLN A 21 11.38 0.35 -19.28
N GLY A 22 12.35 -0.43 -18.77
CA GLY A 22 12.67 -1.76 -19.30
C GLY A 22 11.44 -2.69 -19.25
N LYS A 23 10.77 -2.79 -18.10
CA LYS A 23 9.55 -3.60 -17.95
C LYS A 23 8.40 -3.13 -18.84
N VAL A 24 8.23 -1.81 -18.98
CA VAL A 24 7.23 -1.25 -19.89
C VAL A 24 7.53 -1.61 -21.33
N GLN A 25 8.80 -1.66 -21.73
CA GLN A 25 9.19 -2.05 -23.08
C GLN A 25 8.96 -3.55 -23.32
N GLU A 26 9.34 -4.41 -22.37
CA GLU A 26 9.03 -5.85 -22.44
C GLU A 26 7.53 -6.11 -22.60
N GLU A 27 6.68 -5.43 -21.82
CA GLU A 27 5.23 -5.57 -21.90
C GLU A 27 4.66 -5.08 -23.23
N LYS A 28 5.21 -3.99 -23.79
CA LYS A 28 4.84 -3.51 -25.14
C LYS A 28 5.12 -4.55 -26.21
N ASP A 29 6.25 -5.25 -26.10
CA ASP A 29 6.67 -6.24 -27.08
C ASP A 29 5.76 -7.49 -27.00
N LEU A 30 5.40 -7.93 -25.79
CA LEU A 30 4.41 -8.99 -25.57
C LEU A 30 3.03 -8.63 -26.11
N LEU A 31 2.52 -7.44 -25.80
CA LEU A 31 1.23 -6.96 -26.30
C LEU A 31 1.20 -6.85 -27.81
N ARG A 32 2.32 -6.40 -28.42
CA ARG A 32 2.44 -6.34 -29.87
C ARG A 32 2.33 -7.73 -30.49
N GLN A 33 2.99 -8.73 -29.90
CA GLN A 33 2.89 -10.13 -30.35
C GLN A 33 1.45 -10.65 -30.22
N GLU A 34 0.80 -10.45 -29.08
CA GLU A 34 -0.58 -10.88 -28.85
C GLU A 34 -1.57 -10.26 -29.84
N ILE A 35 -1.40 -8.97 -30.16
CA ILE A 35 -2.23 -8.26 -31.14
C ILE A 35 -2.03 -8.83 -32.54
N TYR A 36 -0.77 -9.10 -32.93
CA TYR A 36 -0.47 -9.70 -34.23
C TYR A 36 -1.05 -11.11 -34.36
N GLU A 37 -1.05 -11.89 -33.29
CA GLU A 37 -1.63 -13.25 -33.27
C GLU A 37 -3.16 -13.24 -33.35
N LYS A 38 -3.84 -12.23 -32.79
CA LYS A 38 -5.31 -12.19 -32.68
C LYS A 38 -6.04 -11.49 -33.81
N GLU A 39 -5.50 -10.39 -34.33
CA GLU A 39 -6.25 -9.50 -35.23
C GLU A 39 -5.80 -9.62 -36.70
N GLU A 40 -4.81 -10.47 -37.02
CA GLU A 40 -4.20 -10.61 -38.37
C GLU A 40 -3.78 -9.27 -39.03
N GLU A 41 -3.66 -8.21 -38.22
CA GLU A 41 -3.54 -6.84 -38.72
C GLU A 41 -2.07 -6.41 -38.70
N THR A 42 -1.53 -6.06 -39.88
CA THR A 42 -0.12 -5.65 -40.02
C THR A 42 0.16 -4.29 -39.37
N SER A 43 -0.87 -3.49 -39.05
CA SER A 43 -0.73 -2.12 -38.57
C SER A 43 -1.54 -1.87 -37.29
N LEU A 44 -0.84 -1.52 -36.20
CA LEU A 44 -1.43 -1.05 -34.95
C LEU A 44 -2.14 0.30 -35.14
N SER A 45 -3.44 0.26 -35.42
CA SER A 45 -4.24 1.48 -35.55
C SER A 45 -4.49 2.13 -34.18
N GLY A 46 -4.57 3.46 -34.14
CA GLY A 46 -4.85 4.19 -32.91
C GLY A 46 -6.21 3.86 -32.29
N SER A 47 -7.20 3.48 -33.10
CA SER A 47 -8.53 3.08 -32.63
C SER A 47 -8.54 1.68 -32.01
N LEU A 48 -7.72 0.75 -32.50
CA LEU A 48 -7.50 -0.56 -31.87
C LEU A 48 -6.83 -0.38 -30.51
N LEU A 49 -5.74 0.38 -30.44
CA LEU A 49 -5.05 0.69 -29.19
C LEU A 49 -5.98 1.37 -28.17
N ALA A 50 -6.82 2.31 -28.61
CA ALA A 50 -7.79 2.95 -27.74
C ALA A 50 -8.80 1.94 -27.14
N ARG A 51 -9.31 0.99 -27.95
CA ARG A 51 -10.20 -0.08 -27.48
C ARG A 51 -9.53 -0.96 -26.43
N TRP A 52 -8.29 -1.40 -26.69
CA TRP A 52 -7.52 -2.20 -25.75
C TRP A 52 -7.27 -1.45 -24.44
N VAL A 53 -6.91 -0.17 -24.49
CA VAL A 53 -6.74 0.66 -23.28
C VAL A 53 -8.03 0.74 -22.48
N VAL A 54 -9.19 0.93 -23.12
CA VAL A 54 -10.49 0.95 -22.43
C VAL A 54 -10.76 -0.40 -21.75
N GLN A 55 -10.58 -1.51 -22.46
CA GLN A 55 -10.77 -2.85 -21.91
C GLN A 55 -9.85 -3.12 -20.71
N GLN A 56 -8.56 -2.78 -20.82
CA GLN A 56 -7.61 -2.95 -19.73
C GLN A 56 -7.94 -2.07 -18.53
N ARG A 57 -8.42 -0.84 -18.74
CA ARG A 57 -8.87 0.03 -17.64
C ARG A 57 -10.07 -0.57 -16.90
N ILE A 58 -11.04 -1.11 -17.62
CA ILE A 58 -12.20 -1.79 -17.02
C ILE A 58 -11.73 -2.99 -16.18
N GLN A 59 -10.87 -3.86 -16.73
CA GLN A 59 -10.34 -5.01 -16.00
C GLN A 59 -9.55 -4.62 -14.75
N VAL A 60 -8.74 -3.55 -14.82
CA VAL A 60 -8.02 -3.01 -13.66
C VAL A 60 -9.00 -2.52 -12.59
N GLU A 61 -10.07 -1.83 -12.98
CA GLU A 61 -11.09 -1.34 -12.06
C GLU A 61 -11.84 -2.49 -11.37
N GLU A 62 -12.25 -3.51 -12.14
CA GLU A 62 -12.91 -4.70 -11.61
C GLU A 62 -12.02 -5.47 -10.63
N LYS A 63 -10.75 -5.69 -10.98
CA LYS A 63 -9.78 -6.34 -10.09
C LYS A 63 -9.53 -5.53 -8.83
N LYS A 64 -9.46 -4.18 -8.93
CA LYS A 64 -9.36 -3.31 -7.74
C LYS A 64 -10.59 -3.41 -6.86
N LYS A 65 -11.78 -3.49 -7.44
CA LYS A 65 -13.03 -3.67 -6.69
C LYS A 65 -13.06 -5.02 -5.98
N ALA A 66 -12.69 -6.10 -6.67
CA ALA A 66 -12.60 -7.43 -6.09
C ALA A 66 -11.55 -7.50 -4.97
N LEU A 67 -10.37 -6.89 -5.18
CA LEU A 67 -9.33 -6.79 -4.16
C LEU A 67 -9.81 -6.02 -2.93
N SER A 68 -10.50 -4.89 -3.13
CA SER A 68 -11.08 -4.09 -2.05
C SER A 68 -12.11 -4.90 -1.24
N ALA A 69 -13.01 -5.62 -1.92
CA ALA A 69 -13.98 -6.49 -1.26
C ALA A 69 -13.31 -7.64 -0.48
N ALA A 70 -12.28 -8.26 -1.05
CA ALA A 70 -11.51 -9.31 -0.38
C ALA A 70 -10.76 -8.77 0.84
N ALA A 71 -10.16 -7.58 0.74
CA ALA A 71 -9.47 -6.92 1.84
C ALA A 71 -10.44 -6.56 2.98
N LEU A 72 -11.63 -6.03 2.67
CA LEU A 72 -12.65 -5.73 3.67
C LEU A 72 -13.12 -7.00 4.40
N ARG A 73 -13.32 -8.10 3.65
CA ARG A 73 -13.70 -9.38 4.23
C ARG A 73 -12.59 -9.94 5.13
N LEU A 74 -11.33 -9.80 4.73
CA LEU A 74 -10.19 -10.21 5.54
C LEU A 74 -10.12 -9.42 6.84
N GLU A 75 -10.18 -8.08 6.78
CA GLU A 75 -10.18 -7.21 7.97
C GLU A 75 -11.33 -7.57 8.92
N ALA A 76 -12.55 -7.82 8.40
CA ALA A 76 -13.67 -8.25 9.22
C ALA A 76 -13.41 -9.60 9.93
N LEU A 77 -12.84 -10.58 9.22
CA LEU A 77 -12.47 -11.87 9.81
C LEU A 77 -11.36 -11.73 10.86
N GLU A 78 -10.38 -10.86 10.62
CA GLU A 78 -9.31 -10.58 11.58
C GLU A 78 -9.85 -9.96 12.86
N GLN A 79 -10.75 -8.98 12.77
CA GLN A 79 -11.41 -8.38 13.93
C GLN A 79 -12.25 -9.40 14.70
N MET A 80 -13.03 -10.24 14.00
CA MET A 80 -13.78 -11.32 14.64
C MET A 80 -12.86 -12.32 15.35
N LEU A 81 -11.73 -12.66 14.74
CA LEU A 81 -10.75 -13.57 15.32
C LEU A 81 -10.11 -12.99 16.58
N ILE A 82 -9.70 -11.72 16.53
CA ILE A 82 -9.12 -10.99 17.68
C ILE A 82 -10.10 -11.02 18.85
N ASN A 83 -11.35 -10.60 18.64
CA ASN A 83 -12.38 -10.59 19.68
C ASN A 83 -12.58 -12.00 20.27
N ARG A 84 -12.62 -13.03 19.41
CA ARG A 84 -12.81 -14.40 19.87
C ARG A 84 -11.63 -14.92 20.68
N TYR A 85 -10.41 -14.59 20.28
CA TYR A 85 -9.19 -14.97 20.99
C TYR A 85 -9.09 -14.27 22.35
N GLU A 86 -9.53 -13.01 22.45
CA GLU A 86 -9.65 -12.28 23.71
C GLU A 86 -10.69 -12.93 24.63
N GLU A 87 -11.85 -13.34 24.11
CA GLU A 87 -12.89 -14.06 24.88
C GLU A 87 -12.41 -15.43 25.40
N GLU A 88 -11.59 -16.14 24.61
CA GLU A 88 -11.10 -17.49 24.93
C GLU A 88 -9.77 -17.48 25.70
N ASP A 89 -9.14 -16.31 25.91
CA ASP A 89 -7.78 -16.16 26.43
C ASP A 89 -6.74 -17.00 25.64
N VAL A 90 -6.91 -17.04 24.32
CA VAL A 90 -6.04 -17.78 23.38
C VAL A 90 -5.22 -16.78 22.57
N SER A 91 -3.90 -16.99 22.49
CA SER A 91 -3.01 -16.13 21.69
C SER A 91 -2.63 -16.72 20.34
N SER A 92 -2.76 -18.03 20.15
CA SER A 92 -2.41 -18.71 18.90
C SER A 92 -3.11 -20.05 18.71
N ILE A 93 -3.43 -20.38 17.45
CA ILE A 93 -3.94 -21.69 17.05
C ILE A 93 -3.15 -22.18 15.83
N LYS A 94 -2.80 -23.47 15.83
CA LYS A 94 -2.27 -24.13 14.63
C LYS A 94 -3.43 -24.68 13.80
N VAL A 95 -3.46 -24.31 12.52
CA VAL A 95 -4.38 -24.83 11.51
C VAL A 95 -3.60 -25.65 10.48
N THR A 96 -4.29 -26.43 9.66
CA THR A 96 -3.63 -27.29 8.67
C THR A 96 -2.76 -26.47 7.71
N GLY A 97 -1.44 -26.60 7.82
CA GLY A 97 -0.45 -25.91 6.98
C GLY A 97 -0.08 -24.49 7.41
N ALA A 98 -0.60 -23.98 8.54
CA ALA A 98 -0.21 -22.67 9.06
C ALA A 98 -0.45 -22.53 10.57
N ALA A 99 0.24 -21.59 11.21
CA ALA A 99 -0.09 -21.08 12.53
C ALA A 99 -0.67 -19.66 12.42
N VAL A 100 -1.75 -19.41 13.14
CA VAL A 100 -2.38 -18.09 13.26
C VAL A 100 -2.22 -17.62 14.71
N ARG A 101 -1.71 -16.41 14.90
CA ARG A 101 -1.56 -15.80 16.23
C ARG A 101 -2.02 -14.36 16.21
N VAL A 102 -2.56 -13.89 17.34
CA VAL A 102 -2.88 -12.48 17.55
C VAL A 102 -1.74 -11.85 18.35
N GLN A 103 -1.16 -10.79 17.81
CA GLN A 103 -0.13 -10.00 18.48
C GLN A 103 -0.66 -8.61 18.73
N THR A 104 -0.49 -8.14 19.94
CA THR A 104 -0.86 -6.79 20.34
C THR A 104 0.29 -5.84 20.01
N GLU A 105 0.05 -4.85 19.15
CA GLU A 105 1.05 -3.84 18.79
C GLU A 105 0.57 -2.43 19.18
N PRO A 106 1.45 -1.57 19.72
CA PRO A 106 1.13 -0.17 19.92
C PRO A 106 1.00 0.53 18.56
N TYR A 107 -0.02 1.38 18.46
CA TYR A 107 -0.37 2.14 17.27
C TYR A 107 -0.45 3.62 17.61
N ALA A 108 0.44 4.43 17.05
CA ALA A 108 0.52 5.85 17.34
C ALA A 108 -0.43 6.67 16.45
N VAL A 109 -1.14 7.61 17.06
CA VAL A 109 -1.96 8.61 16.39
C VAL A 109 -1.51 10.00 16.81
N VAL A 110 -1.07 10.82 15.86
CA VAL A 110 -0.74 12.23 16.12
C VAL A 110 -2.05 13.01 16.29
N LYS A 111 -2.36 13.42 17.52
CA LYS A 111 -3.53 14.24 17.87
C LYS A 111 -3.25 15.72 17.69
N ASP A 112 -2.05 16.16 18.07
CA ASP A 112 -1.60 17.54 17.92
C ASP A 112 -0.29 17.57 17.13
N LYS A 113 -0.37 18.03 15.88
CA LYS A 113 0.77 18.10 14.97
C LYS A 113 1.81 19.12 15.42
N GLU A 114 1.38 20.22 16.04
CA GLU A 114 2.30 21.29 16.43
C GLU A 114 3.07 20.89 17.68
N VAL A 115 2.39 20.33 18.68
CA VAL A 115 3.04 19.79 19.87
C VAL A 115 4.00 18.67 19.50
N PHE A 116 3.59 17.75 18.60
CA PHE A 116 4.48 16.69 18.13
C PHE A 116 5.69 17.23 17.36
N ARG A 117 5.51 18.29 16.55
CA ARG A 117 6.62 18.96 15.86
C ARG A 117 7.62 19.56 16.84
N LEU A 118 7.14 20.25 17.88
CA LEU A 118 7.99 20.82 18.93
C LEU A 118 8.75 19.72 19.68
N TRP A 119 8.08 18.61 19.98
CA TRP A 119 8.73 17.43 20.56
C TRP A 119 9.84 16.88 19.65
N CYS A 120 9.60 16.78 18.34
CA CYS A 120 10.60 16.32 17.37
C CYS A 120 11.83 17.23 17.36
N ILE A 121 11.63 18.56 17.39
CA ILE A 121 12.72 19.54 17.45
C ILE A 121 13.53 19.38 18.74
N ALA A 122 12.87 19.19 19.88
CA ALA A 122 13.53 19.00 21.16
C ALA A 122 14.36 17.71 21.26
N ASN A 123 14.04 16.70 20.42
CA ASN A 123 14.69 15.39 20.43
C ASN A 123 15.65 15.15 19.25
N GLY A 124 16.08 16.20 18.54
CA GLY A 124 17.09 16.06 17.46
C GLY A 124 16.53 15.53 16.13
N LEU A 125 15.21 15.58 15.94
CA LEU A 125 14.52 15.11 14.74
C LEU A 125 14.13 16.26 13.78
N GLU A 126 14.66 17.46 14.00
CA GLU A 126 14.32 18.70 13.28
C GLU A 126 14.57 18.66 11.78
N LYS A 127 15.50 17.79 11.32
CA LYS A 127 15.80 17.62 9.88
C LYS A 127 14.63 17.02 9.10
N SER A 128 13.69 16.37 9.79
CA SER A 128 12.47 15.86 9.20
C SER A 128 11.34 16.87 9.45
N LEU A 129 11.05 17.73 8.47
CA LEU A 129 9.91 18.68 8.53
C LEU A 129 8.59 17.99 8.91
N SER A 130 8.46 16.72 8.54
CA SER A 130 7.45 15.80 9.03
C SER A 130 8.07 14.40 9.17
N LEU A 131 7.90 13.75 10.32
CA LEU A 131 8.22 12.33 10.42
C LEU A 131 7.22 11.51 9.60
N MET A 132 7.73 10.55 8.84
CA MET A 132 6.89 9.55 8.21
C MET A 132 6.19 8.73 9.31
N TRP A 133 4.94 8.35 9.07
CA TRP A 133 4.12 7.62 10.04
C TRP A 133 4.80 6.35 10.57
N GLN A 134 5.55 5.65 9.72
CA GLN A 134 6.35 4.48 10.10
C GLN A 134 7.38 4.81 11.19
N SER A 135 8.06 5.96 11.06
CA SER A 135 9.02 6.44 12.05
C SER A 135 8.32 6.83 13.35
N THR A 136 7.19 7.55 13.28
CA THR A 136 6.39 7.88 14.46
C THR A 136 5.98 6.63 15.23
N ASN A 137 5.43 5.63 14.54
CA ASN A 137 5.05 4.36 15.16
C ASN A 137 6.25 3.63 15.79
N SER A 138 7.39 3.57 15.10
CA SER A 138 8.59 2.93 15.64
C SER A 138 9.06 3.62 16.91
N ILE A 139 9.18 4.95 16.88
CA ILE A 139 9.62 5.75 18.03
C ILE A 139 8.67 5.57 19.21
N THR A 140 7.36 5.67 18.98
CA THR A 140 6.36 5.47 20.03
C THR A 140 6.44 4.07 20.61
N LYS A 141 6.57 3.04 19.76
CA LYS A 141 6.74 1.65 20.20
C LYS A 141 7.98 1.46 21.07
N ASP A 142 9.13 1.97 20.63
CA ASP A 142 10.39 1.83 21.34
C ASP A 142 10.36 2.52 22.71
N ARG A 143 9.72 3.71 22.79
CA ARG A 143 9.50 4.43 24.05
C ARG A 143 8.61 3.66 25.01
N LEU A 144 7.47 3.17 24.54
CA LEU A 144 6.53 2.41 25.38
C LEU A 144 7.16 1.10 25.89
N LEU A 145 7.92 0.40 25.06
CA LEU A 145 8.68 -0.80 25.47
C LEU A 145 9.76 -0.48 26.51
N ALA A 146 10.34 0.72 26.47
CA ALA A 146 11.28 1.21 27.47
C ALA A 146 10.62 1.77 28.74
N GLY A 147 9.29 1.70 28.86
CA GLY A 147 8.53 2.28 29.99
C GLY A 147 8.48 3.81 29.98
N GLN A 148 8.80 4.44 28.85
CA GLN A 148 8.70 5.88 28.66
C GLN A 148 7.30 6.27 28.14
N PRO A 149 6.83 7.49 28.44
CA PRO A 149 5.59 7.97 27.86
C PRO A 149 5.74 8.13 26.33
N GLU A 150 4.60 8.04 25.64
CA GLU A 150 4.46 8.42 24.25
C GLU A 150 4.98 9.85 23.95
N PRO A 151 5.38 10.16 22.70
CA PRO A 151 5.77 11.50 22.32
C PRO A 151 4.65 12.53 22.57
N ASP A 152 5.00 13.77 22.92
CA ASP A 152 3.98 14.80 23.14
C ASP A 152 3.16 15.04 21.87
N GLY A 153 1.84 15.20 22.02
CA GLY A 153 0.92 15.34 20.89
C GLY A 153 0.58 14.03 20.17
N VAL A 154 1.10 12.89 20.63
CA VAL A 154 0.79 11.55 20.14
C VAL A 154 0.03 10.77 21.21
N GLU A 155 -1.00 10.03 20.79
CA GLU A 155 -1.71 9.07 21.63
C GLU A 155 -1.47 7.66 21.09
N ALA A 156 -1.07 6.73 21.96
CA ALA A 156 -0.86 5.34 21.61
C ALA A 156 -2.09 4.49 21.91
N PHE A 157 -2.51 3.72 20.92
CA PHE A 157 -3.59 2.76 21.02
C PHE A 157 -3.04 1.35 20.94
N THR A 158 -3.75 0.43 21.56
CA THR A 158 -3.48 -0.99 21.43
C THR A 158 -4.24 -1.52 20.22
N LYS A 159 -3.55 -2.08 19.21
CA LYS A 159 -4.19 -2.72 18.07
C LYS A 159 -3.77 -4.19 17.99
N GLY A 160 -4.76 -5.09 17.95
CA GLY A 160 -4.55 -6.50 17.63
C GLY A 160 -4.15 -6.67 16.17
N LYS A 161 -3.14 -7.49 15.92
CA LYS A 161 -2.64 -7.82 14.59
C LYS A 161 -2.61 -9.33 14.43
N VAL A 162 -3.28 -9.83 13.41
CA VAL A 162 -3.24 -11.24 13.06
C VAL A 162 -1.97 -11.53 12.28
N VAL A 163 -1.20 -12.50 12.73
CA VAL A 163 0.04 -12.94 12.08
C VAL A 163 -0.12 -14.39 11.66
N VAL A 164 0.07 -14.65 10.37
CA VAL A 164 -0.02 -15.99 9.78
C VAL A 164 1.38 -16.48 9.40
N THR A 165 1.78 -17.64 9.91
CA THR A 165 3.04 -18.31 9.58
C THR A 165 2.73 -19.62 8.88
N ARG A 166 3.16 -19.79 7.62
CA ARG A 166 2.93 -21.04 6.87
C ARG A 166 3.92 -22.11 7.32
N ASP A 167 3.46 -23.36 7.41
CA ASP A 167 4.35 -24.51 7.62
C ASP A 167 5.27 -24.66 6.39
N LYS A 168 6.54 -24.96 6.60
CA LYS A 168 7.53 -25.19 5.54
C LYS A 168 7.40 -26.57 4.93
#